data_AF-A0A4Q4CHG0-F1
#
_entry.id   AF-A0A4Q4CHG0-F1
#
_cell.length_a   1.000
_cell.length_b   1.000
_cell.length_c   1.000
_cell.angle_alpha   90.00
_cell.angle_beta   90.00
_cell.angle_gamma   90.00
#
_symmetry.space_group_name_H-M   'P 1'
#
loop_
_entity.id
_entity.type
_entity.pdbx_description
1 polymer ?
#
loop_
_entity_poly.entity_id
_entity_poly.type
_entity_poly.pdbx_seq_one_letter_code
_entity_poly.pdbx_strand_id
1 'polypeptide(L)'
;FLPLGSAREVLRQALDALHAAAGPAAPAVVPMPPLAPFGAAMVAAEGCTLCLACTMVCPTGAFSANPETPQLRFLEDACVQCGLCVATCPERVISLAPRLNFAPEAAQPQVVKQEEPFCCTRCAKPFGTRSTIERVKAKLAGSRHWMFADPARLAVLEMCEDCRASAATLDGIDPYAGPGRPAVRTTEDWLRDAGTTRPEG
;
A
#
# COMPACT_ATOMS: atom_id res chain seq x y z
N PHE A 1 4.51 38.19 9.87
CA PHE A 1 4.69 37.27 8.73
C PHE A 1 5.96 37.70 8.02
N LEU A 2 7.06 36.95 8.17
CA LEU A 2 8.28 37.19 7.38
C LEU A 2 8.13 36.37 6.09
N PRO A 3 8.25 36.98 4.89
CA PRO A 3 8.01 36.31 3.61
C PRO A 3 9.16 35.39 3.19
N LEU A 4 9.79 34.69 4.13
CA LEU A 4 10.99 33.88 3.91
C LEU A 4 10.68 32.38 3.69
N GLY A 5 9.42 31.98 3.86
CA GLY A 5 8.98 30.59 3.78
C GLY A 5 8.78 29.94 5.15
N SER A 6 8.56 28.63 5.15
CA SER A 6 8.51 27.77 6.34
C SER A 6 9.85 27.71 7.06
N ALA A 7 9.84 27.34 8.35
CA ALA A 7 11.06 27.19 9.14
C ALA A 7 12.07 26.23 8.48
N ARG A 8 11.57 25.19 7.79
CA ARG A 8 12.42 24.23 7.08
C ARG A 8 13.08 24.83 5.84
N GLU A 9 12.34 25.61 5.06
CA GLU A 9 12.87 26.29 3.86
C GLU A 9 13.92 27.33 4.24
N VAL A 10 13.68 28.13 5.28
CA VAL A 10 14.66 29.10 5.79
C VAL A 10 15.94 28.42 6.26
N LEU A 11 15.81 27.30 6.98
CA LEU A 11 16.96 26.51 7.43
C LEU A 11 17.74 25.93 6.26
N ARG A 12 17.06 25.39 5.23
CA ARG A 12 17.72 24.89 4.01
C ARG A 12 18.48 25.99 3.29
N GLN A 13 17.87 27.15 3.05
CA GLN A 13 18.54 28.29 2.42
C GLN A 13 19.81 28.72 3.16
N ALA A 14 19.76 28.77 4.50
CA ALA A 14 20.93 29.11 5.31
C ALA A 14 22.04 28.05 5.19
N LEU A 15 21.68 26.76 5.21
CA LEU A 15 22.63 25.66 5.05
C LEU A 15 23.27 25.67 3.65
N ASP A 16 22.48 25.91 2.61
CA ASP A 16 22.98 25.99 1.23
C ASP A 16 23.94 27.17 1.06
N ALA A 17 23.65 28.32 1.67
CA ALA A 17 24.54 29.49 1.67
C ALA A 17 25.87 29.20 2.40
N LEU A 18 25.82 28.48 3.53
CA LEU A 18 27.02 28.04 4.25
C LEU A 18 27.84 27.04 3.42
N HIS A 19 27.18 26.09 2.76
CA HIS A 19 27.84 25.12 1.88
C HIS A 19 28.51 25.82 0.69
N ALA A 20 27.83 26.79 0.06
CA ALA A 20 28.40 27.58 -1.02
C ALA A 20 29.62 28.41 -0.55
N ALA A 21 29.57 28.99 0.65
CA ALA A 21 30.67 29.76 1.24
C ALA A 21 31.89 28.89 1.60
N ALA A 22 31.67 27.61 1.95
CA ALA A 22 32.75 26.65 2.21
C ALA A 22 33.53 26.28 0.93
N GLY A 23 32.98 26.55 -0.25
CA GLY A 23 33.65 26.40 -1.54
C GLY A 23 33.59 24.98 -2.12
N PRO A 24 34.25 24.75 -3.28
CA PRO A 24 34.07 23.53 -4.09
C PRO A 24 34.55 22.23 -3.44
N ALA A 25 35.39 22.33 -2.40
CA ALA A 25 35.89 21.17 -1.66
C ALA A 25 34.88 20.66 -0.61
N ALA A 26 33.79 21.40 -0.37
CA ALA A 26 32.76 20.98 0.56
C ALA A 26 32.04 19.71 0.07
N PRO A 27 31.82 18.71 0.93
CA PRO A 27 31.18 17.46 0.52
C PRO A 27 29.70 17.69 0.18
N ALA A 28 29.24 17.13 -0.93
CA ALA A 28 27.83 17.20 -1.34
C ALA A 28 26.88 16.53 -0.35
N VAL A 29 27.36 15.50 0.38
CA VAL A 29 26.60 14.80 1.41
C VAL A 29 27.40 14.78 2.71
N VAL A 30 26.80 15.30 3.78
CA VAL A 30 27.37 15.29 5.12
C VAL A 30 26.65 14.24 5.97
N PRO A 31 27.35 13.26 6.57
CA PRO A 31 26.73 12.30 7.47
C PRO A 31 26.20 13.01 8.72
N MET A 32 24.98 12.69 9.13
CA MET A 32 24.36 13.29 10.30
C MET A 32 24.34 12.31 11.48
N PRO A 33 24.40 12.80 12.73
CA PRO A 33 24.25 11.92 13.89
C PRO A 33 22.86 11.28 13.93
N PRO A 34 22.68 10.18 14.68
CA PRO A 34 21.37 9.61 14.94
C PRO A 34 20.40 10.68 15.46
N LEU A 35 19.12 10.59 15.08
CA LEU A 35 18.04 11.52 15.45
C LEU A 35 18.15 12.94 14.86
N ALA A 36 19.12 13.22 14.00
CA ALA A 36 19.12 14.47 13.24
C ALA A 36 17.86 14.56 12.35
N PRO A 37 17.23 15.75 12.22
CA PRO A 37 16.02 15.92 11.42
C PRO A 37 16.31 16.04 9.91
N PHE A 38 17.42 15.45 9.44
CA PHE A 38 17.86 15.48 8.05
C PHE A 38 18.28 14.08 7.62
N GLY A 39 17.81 13.65 6.46
CA GLY A 39 18.24 12.41 5.87
C GLY A 39 17.29 11.90 4.81
N ALA A 40 17.65 10.76 4.23
CA ALA A 40 16.82 10.06 3.27
C ALA A 40 16.01 8.94 3.94
N ALA A 41 14.82 8.66 3.39
CA ALA A 41 14.10 7.42 3.63
C ALA A 41 14.29 6.54 2.39
N MET A 42 15.20 5.58 2.49
CA MET A 42 15.59 4.69 1.39
C MET A 42 14.57 3.57 1.25
N VAL A 43 14.04 3.37 0.04
CA VAL A 43 13.06 2.31 -0.26
C VAL A 43 13.71 1.28 -1.17
N ALA A 44 13.68 0.00 -0.79
CA ALA A 44 14.04 -1.08 -1.70
C ALA A 44 12.89 -1.29 -2.71
N ALA A 45 13.13 -0.87 -3.96
CA ALA A 45 12.09 -0.80 -4.99
C ALA A 45 11.51 -2.17 -5.35
N GLU A 46 12.32 -3.22 -5.26
CA GLU A 46 11.98 -4.59 -5.60
C GLU A 46 10.90 -5.17 -4.68
N GLY A 47 10.90 -4.80 -3.40
CA GLY A 47 9.92 -5.27 -2.42
C GLY A 47 8.79 -4.27 -2.13
N CYS A 48 8.87 -3.04 -2.64
CA CYS A 48 7.80 -2.06 -2.51
C CYS A 48 6.59 -2.47 -3.35
N THR A 49 5.37 -2.34 -2.84
CA THR A 49 4.14 -2.71 -3.59
C THR A 49 3.38 -1.52 -4.16
N LEU A 50 3.91 -0.30 -4.00
CA LEU A 50 3.20 0.96 -4.29
C LEU A 50 1.83 1.05 -3.58
N CYS A 51 1.73 0.54 -2.34
CA CYS A 51 0.50 0.68 -1.53
C CYS A 51 0.27 2.10 -1.00
N LEU A 52 1.26 3.00 -1.14
CA LEU A 52 1.22 4.41 -0.75
C LEU A 52 0.94 4.68 0.75
N ALA A 53 1.03 3.68 1.63
CA ALA A 53 0.88 3.87 3.08
C ALA A 53 1.87 4.91 3.65
N CYS A 54 3.08 4.99 3.07
CA CYS A 54 4.10 5.97 3.48
C CYS A 54 3.73 7.42 3.14
N THR A 55 2.96 7.67 2.07
CA THR A 55 2.53 9.04 1.71
C THR A 55 1.47 9.53 2.69
N MET A 56 0.56 8.64 3.09
CA MET A 56 -0.54 8.97 4.01
C MET A 56 -0.07 9.31 5.43
N VAL A 57 1.04 8.72 5.89
CA VAL A 57 1.56 8.95 7.24
C VAL A 57 2.62 10.05 7.32
N CYS A 58 3.09 10.57 6.18
CA CYS A 58 4.20 11.51 6.16
C CYS A 58 3.75 12.91 6.61
N PRO A 59 4.18 13.41 7.79
CA PRO A 59 3.67 14.69 8.31
C PRO A 59 4.19 15.90 7.53
N THR A 60 5.29 15.75 6.80
CA THR A 60 5.93 16.83 6.03
C THR A 60 5.70 16.74 4.53
N GLY A 61 5.01 15.70 4.06
CA GLY A 61 4.82 15.46 2.62
C GLY A 61 6.10 15.05 1.87
N ALA A 62 7.14 14.59 2.58
CA ALA A 62 8.37 14.11 1.95
C ALA A 62 8.13 12.92 1.00
N PHE A 63 7.19 12.02 1.32
CA PHE A 63 6.68 11.04 0.37
C PHE A 63 5.42 11.58 -0.31
N SER A 64 5.37 11.49 -1.64
CA SER A 64 4.21 11.90 -2.43
C SER A 64 3.88 10.88 -3.53
N ALA A 65 2.59 10.78 -3.87
CA ALA A 65 2.13 10.01 -5.01
C ALA A 65 2.07 10.89 -6.26
N ASN A 66 2.09 10.28 -7.44
CA ASN A 66 1.66 10.92 -8.67
C ASN A 66 0.15 10.65 -8.86
N PRO A 67 -0.68 11.68 -9.11
CA PRO A 67 -2.12 11.48 -9.29
C PRO A 67 -2.49 10.77 -10.59
N GLU A 68 -1.65 10.86 -11.62
CA GLU A 68 -1.93 10.34 -12.97
C GLU A 68 -1.37 8.94 -13.20
N THR A 69 -0.28 8.58 -12.52
CA THR A 69 0.41 7.31 -12.73
C THR A 69 0.79 6.65 -11.41
N PRO A 70 0.87 5.31 -11.34
CA PRO A 70 1.35 4.62 -10.15
C PRO A 70 2.83 4.85 -9.93
N GLN A 71 3.13 5.92 -9.21
CA GLN A 71 4.48 6.38 -8.97
C GLN A 71 4.60 6.93 -7.55
N LEU A 72 5.61 6.46 -6.82
CA LEU A 72 6.02 6.97 -5.53
C LEU A 72 7.21 7.91 -5.72
N ARG A 73 7.12 9.11 -5.16
CA ARG A 73 8.17 10.13 -5.17
C ARG A 73 8.62 10.48 -3.76
N PHE A 74 9.87 10.91 -3.63
CA PHE A 74 10.48 11.31 -2.36
C PHE A 74 11.25 12.63 -2.50
N LEU A 75 10.99 13.57 -1.59
CA LEU A 75 11.70 14.82 -1.45
C LEU A 75 12.54 14.79 -0.17
N GLU A 76 13.86 14.72 -0.31
CA GLU A 76 14.78 14.55 0.82
C GLU A 76 14.77 15.77 1.74
N ASP A 77 14.70 16.99 1.19
CA ASP A 77 14.69 18.22 1.98
C ASP A 77 13.49 18.36 2.92
N ALA A 78 12.36 17.75 2.58
CA ALA A 78 11.19 17.72 3.44
C ALA A 78 11.27 16.62 4.52
N CYS A 79 12.21 15.67 4.44
CA CYS A 79 12.28 14.56 5.37
C CYS A 79 12.85 14.98 6.73
N VAL A 80 12.12 14.67 7.80
CA VAL A 80 12.50 14.97 9.19
C VAL A 80 12.92 13.73 9.98
N GLN A 81 13.17 12.60 9.30
CA GLN A 81 13.65 11.35 9.91
C GLN A 81 12.76 10.80 11.05
N CYS A 82 11.44 11.07 11.02
CA CYS A 82 10.51 10.64 12.07
C CYS A 82 10.24 9.11 12.12
N GLY A 83 10.58 8.37 11.07
CA GLY A 83 10.43 6.91 11.04
C GLY A 83 8.99 6.36 10.88
N LEU A 84 7.97 7.22 10.79
CA LEU A 84 6.58 6.77 10.60
C LEU A 84 6.39 5.94 9.32
N CYS A 85 7.10 6.31 8.24
CA CYS A 85 7.09 5.55 6.99
C CYS A 85 7.65 4.13 7.16
N VAL A 86 8.68 3.95 8.00
CA VAL A 86 9.29 2.65 8.31
C VAL A 86 8.30 1.79 9.08
N ALA A 87 7.68 2.36 10.11
CA ALA A 87 6.73 1.65 10.96
C ALA A 87 5.46 1.22 10.21
N THR A 88 4.96 2.04 9.27
CA THR A 88 3.72 1.75 8.53
C THR A 88 3.92 0.81 7.33
N CYS A 89 5.16 0.65 6.83
CA CYS A 89 5.41 -0.11 5.62
C CYS A 89 5.09 -1.61 5.83
N PRO A 90 4.05 -2.17 5.18
CA PRO A 90 3.67 -3.57 5.41
C PRO A 90 4.70 -4.56 4.87
N GLU A 91 5.54 -4.12 3.92
CA GLU A 91 6.59 -4.93 3.31
C GLU A 91 7.96 -4.73 3.97
N ARG A 92 8.09 -3.79 4.93
CA ARG A 92 9.33 -3.49 5.67
C ARG A 92 10.54 -3.15 4.77
N VAL A 93 10.28 -2.43 3.67
CA VAL A 93 11.30 -2.08 2.67
C VAL A 93 11.86 -0.67 2.79
N ILE A 94 11.49 0.06 3.85
CA ILE A 94 11.94 1.44 4.08
C ILE A 94 12.97 1.46 5.20
N SER A 95 14.09 2.14 4.98
CA SER A 95 15.13 2.39 5.98
C SER A 95 15.48 3.88 6.03
N LEU A 96 16.02 4.34 7.17
CA LEU A 96 16.43 5.74 7.35
C LEU A 96 17.95 5.87 7.21
N ALA A 97 18.39 6.89 6.49
CA ALA A 97 19.79 7.26 6.33
C ALA A 97 19.99 8.72 6.76
N PRO A 98 20.40 8.98 8.02
CA PRO A 98 20.68 10.32 8.51
C PRO A 98 21.82 10.97 7.72
N ARG A 99 21.50 12.02 6.97
CA ARG A 99 22.45 12.75 6.13
C ARG A 99 21.91 14.13 5.79
N LEU A 100 22.79 15.06 5.47
CA LEU A 100 22.44 16.33 4.87
C LEU A 100 22.98 16.35 3.44
N ASN A 101 22.08 16.37 2.47
CA ASN A 101 22.42 16.39 1.05
C ASN A 101 22.24 17.80 0.49
N PHE A 102 23.28 18.30 -0.18
CA PHE A 102 23.34 19.60 -0.85
C PHE A 102 23.22 19.48 -2.37
N ALA A 103 23.15 18.26 -2.90
CA ALA A 103 22.96 18.04 -4.31
C ALA A 103 21.53 18.47 -4.74
N PRO A 104 21.34 18.98 -5.97
CA PRO A 104 20.03 19.47 -6.44
C PRO A 104 18.91 18.44 -6.30
N GLU A 105 19.22 17.15 -6.40
CA GLU A 105 18.25 16.07 -6.29
C GLU A 105 17.57 16.01 -4.92
N ALA A 106 18.19 16.53 -3.87
CA ALA A 106 17.61 16.61 -2.53
C ALA A 106 16.47 17.64 -2.44
N ALA A 107 16.52 18.68 -3.27
CA ALA A 107 15.59 19.79 -3.30
C ALA A 107 14.40 19.58 -4.26
N GLN A 108 14.35 18.45 -4.97
CA GLN A 108 13.27 18.11 -5.89
C GLN A 108 12.74 16.68 -5.65
N PRO A 109 11.43 16.42 -5.83
CA PRO A 109 10.88 15.07 -5.70
C PRO A 109 11.52 14.10 -6.70
N GLN A 110 12.19 13.06 -6.17
CA GLN A 110 12.78 11.98 -6.96
C GLN A 110 11.82 10.81 -7.09
N VAL A 111 11.77 10.18 -8.26
CA VAL A 111 10.98 8.96 -8.48
C VAL A 111 11.67 7.79 -7.80
N VAL A 112 10.99 7.17 -6.83
CA VAL A 112 11.49 6.05 -6.05
C VAL A 112 11.08 4.72 -6.66
N LYS A 113 9.82 4.61 -7.07
CA LYS A 113 9.28 3.44 -7.77
C LYS A 113 8.15 3.89 -8.69
N GLN A 114 8.07 3.28 -9.87
CA GLN A 114 6.99 3.45 -10.82
C GLN A 114 6.61 2.10 -11.42
N GLU A 115 5.32 1.94 -11.71
CA GLU A 115 4.77 0.74 -12.35
C GLU A 115 3.69 1.16 -13.36
N GLU A 116 3.44 0.30 -14.35
CA GLU A 116 2.26 0.45 -15.20
C GLU A 116 0.97 0.24 -14.38
N PRO A 117 -0.10 1.03 -14.64
CA PRO A 117 -1.40 0.79 -14.04
C PRO A 117 -1.91 -0.61 -14.37
N PHE A 118 -2.46 -1.29 -13.37
CA PHE A 118 -3.22 -2.50 -13.61
C PHE A 118 -4.64 -2.12 -14.08
N CYS A 119 -5.00 -2.63 -15.25
CA CYS A 119 -6.29 -2.38 -15.88
C CYS A 119 -7.30 -3.47 -15.52
N CYS A 120 -8.54 -3.06 -15.28
CA CYS A 120 -9.65 -3.97 -15.03
C CYS A 120 -9.81 -5.00 -16.15
N THR A 121 -9.89 -6.29 -15.80
CA THR A 121 -10.06 -7.38 -16.79
C THR A 121 -11.41 -7.35 -17.52
N ARG A 122 -12.38 -6.58 -17.01
CA ARG A 122 -13.74 -6.44 -17.60
C ARG A 122 -13.91 -5.19 -18.46
N CYS A 123 -13.43 -4.04 -18.01
CA CYS A 123 -13.67 -2.75 -18.68
C CYS A 123 -12.39 -1.99 -19.07
N ALA A 124 -11.20 -2.56 -18.80
CA ALA A 124 -9.89 -1.96 -19.04
C ALA A 124 -9.59 -0.63 -18.28
N LYS A 125 -10.48 -0.16 -17.39
CA LYS A 125 -10.23 1.01 -16.53
C LYS A 125 -8.98 0.78 -15.66
N PRO A 126 -8.00 1.69 -15.64
CA PRO A 126 -6.87 1.62 -14.71
C PRO A 126 -7.36 1.92 -13.28
N PHE A 127 -7.01 1.07 -12.30
CA PHE A 127 -7.52 1.25 -10.93
C PHE A 127 -6.53 0.93 -9.81
N GLY A 128 -5.40 0.28 -10.10
CA GLY A 128 -4.43 -0.11 -9.08
C GLY A 128 -3.05 -0.40 -9.64
N THR A 129 -2.16 -0.92 -8.79
CA THR A 129 -0.83 -1.37 -9.21
C THR A 129 -0.78 -2.88 -9.29
N ARG A 130 0.00 -3.39 -10.24
CA ARG A 130 0.22 -4.83 -10.39
C ARG A 130 0.76 -5.44 -9.11
N SER A 131 1.79 -4.82 -8.52
CA SER A 131 2.42 -5.32 -7.29
C SER A 131 1.43 -5.39 -6.11
N THR A 132 0.53 -4.42 -5.94
CA THR A 132 -0.47 -4.46 -4.86
C THR A 132 -1.51 -5.55 -5.10
N ILE A 133 -2.03 -5.69 -6.32
CA ILE A 133 -3.05 -6.69 -6.64
C ILE A 133 -2.49 -8.10 -6.47
N GLU A 134 -1.30 -8.37 -7.00
CA GLU A 134 -0.62 -9.67 -6.85
C GLU A 134 -0.33 -9.99 -5.39
N ARG A 135 0.12 -9.00 -4.60
CA ARG A 135 0.36 -9.15 -3.16
C ARG A 135 -0.91 -9.49 -2.39
N VAL A 136 -2.00 -8.79 -2.66
CA VAL A 136 -3.30 -9.02 -1.99
C VAL A 136 -3.84 -10.40 -2.38
N LYS A 137 -3.80 -10.78 -3.66
CA LYS A 137 -4.19 -12.11 -4.12
C LYS A 137 -3.39 -13.21 -3.42
N ALA A 138 -2.06 -13.07 -3.34
CA ALA A 138 -1.21 -14.04 -2.67
C ALA A 138 -1.54 -14.17 -1.17
N LYS A 139 -1.75 -13.06 -0.46
CA LYS A 139 -2.14 -13.08 0.96
C LYS A 139 -3.50 -13.73 1.18
N LEU A 140 -4.50 -13.42 0.34
CA LEU A 140 -5.85 -13.97 0.47
C LEU A 140 -5.90 -15.46 0.13
N ALA A 141 -5.20 -15.90 -0.93
CA ALA A 141 -5.05 -17.31 -1.24
C ALA A 141 -4.36 -18.09 -0.11
N GLY A 142 -3.36 -17.48 0.54
CA GLY A 142 -2.65 -18.08 1.68
C GLY A 142 -3.47 -18.13 2.99
N SER A 143 -4.53 -17.33 3.12
CA SER A 143 -5.33 -17.22 4.35
C SER A 143 -6.23 -18.42 4.65
N ARG A 144 -6.40 -19.34 3.67
CA ARG A 144 -7.28 -20.53 3.75
C ARG A 144 -8.74 -20.25 4.13
N HIS A 145 -9.17 -18.99 4.08
CA HIS A 145 -10.56 -18.64 4.31
C HIS A 145 -11.42 -19.16 3.15
N TRP A 146 -12.53 -19.85 3.45
CA TRP A 146 -13.39 -20.50 2.47
C TRP A 146 -13.82 -19.58 1.32
N MET A 147 -13.95 -18.27 1.58
CA MET A 147 -14.30 -17.28 0.58
C MET A 147 -13.25 -17.10 -0.54
N PHE A 148 -11.97 -17.38 -0.27
CA PHE A 148 -10.87 -17.19 -1.22
C PHE A 148 -10.28 -18.52 -1.72
N ALA A 149 -10.95 -19.64 -1.44
CA ALA A 149 -10.56 -20.96 -1.95
C ALA A 149 -10.90 -21.15 -3.44
N ASP A 150 -11.94 -20.47 -3.91
CA ASP A 150 -12.39 -20.53 -5.31
C ASP A 150 -11.60 -19.53 -6.19
N PRO A 151 -10.91 -20.00 -7.25
CA PRO A 151 -10.20 -19.13 -8.19
C PRO A 151 -11.08 -18.05 -8.83
N ALA A 152 -12.37 -18.32 -9.07
CA ALA A 152 -13.29 -17.34 -9.63
C ALA A 152 -13.48 -16.14 -8.70
N ARG A 153 -13.46 -16.36 -7.38
CA ARG A 153 -13.57 -15.31 -6.37
C ARG A 153 -12.31 -14.47 -6.26
N LEU A 154 -11.14 -15.06 -6.52
CA LEU A 154 -9.87 -14.32 -6.59
C LEU A 154 -9.77 -13.42 -7.83
N ALA A 155 -10.39 -13.82 -8.96
CA ALA A 155 -10.39 -13.02 -10.19
C ALA A 155 -11.11 -11.67 -10.03
N VAL A 156 -12.05 -11.55 -9.08
CA VAL A 156 -12.75 -10.28 -8.77
C VAL A 156 -11.80 -9.23 -8.16
N LEU A 157 -10.61 -9.62 -7.70
CA LEU A 157 -9.56 -8.67 -7.25
C LEU A 157 -8.87 -7.95 -8.42
N GLU A 158 -9.04 -8.45 -9.64
CA GLU A 158 -8.49 -7.86 -10.88
C GLU A 158 -9.50 -6.96 -11.59
N MET A 159 -10.62 -6.64 -10.94
CA MET A 159 -11.67 -5.78 -11.45
C MET A 159 -11.67 -4.44 -10.71
N CYS A 160 -12.01 -3.35 -11.41
CA CYS A 160 -12.22 -2.04 -10.78
C CYS A 160 -13.42 -2.06 -9.82
N GLU A 161 -13.55 -1.01 -9.01
CA GLU A 161 -14.59 -0.81 -8.01
C GLU A 161 -16.02 -1.01 -8.58
N ASP A 162 -16.29 -0.48 -9.76
CA ASP A 162 -17.60 -0.54 -10.42
C ASP A 162 -17.92 -1.97 -10.92
N CYS A 163 -16.93 -2.60 -11.57
CA CYS A 163 -17.07 -3.95 -12.12
C CYS A 163 -17.15 -5.00 -11.01
N ARG A 164 -16.42 -4.81 -9.91
CA ARG A 164 -16.46 -5.65 -8.71
C ARG A 164 -17.81 -5.55 -8.00
N ALA A 165 -18.37 -4.36 -7.85
CA ALA A 165 -19.70 -4.17 -7.26
C ALA A 165 -20.80 -4.82 -8.12
N SER A 166 -20.67 -4.70 -9.45
CA SER A 166 -21.58 -5.34 -10.40
C SER A 166 -21.47 -6.87 -10.36
N ALA A 167 -20.25 -7.43 -10.31
CA ALA A 167 -20.05 -8.88 -10.19
C ALA A 167 -20.64 -9.43 -8.88
N ALA A 168 -20.44 -8.73 -7.75
CA ALA A 168 -20.99 -9.14 -6.48
C ALA A 168 -22.53 -9.19 -6.47
N THR A 169 -23.19 -8.26 -7.14
CA THR A 169 -24.66 -8.15 -7.14
C THR A 169 -25.33 -9.00 -8.22
N LEU A 170 -24.76 -9.06 -9.42
CA LEU A 170 -25.36 -9.72 -10.59
C LEU A 170 -24.97 -11.19 -10.72
N ASP A 171 -23.75 -11.56 -10.31
CA ASP A 171 -23.23 -12.92 -10.51
C ASP A 171 -23.62 -13.87 -9.35
N GLY A 172 -24.61 -13.47 -8.53
CA GLY A 172 -25.19 -14.32 -7.49
C GLY A 172 -24.25 -14.67 -6.33
N ILE A 173 -23.21 -13.85 -6.10
CA ILE A 173 -22.33 -14.01 -4.94
C ILE A 173 -23.07 -13.50 -3.71
N ASP A 174 -23.80 -14.38 -3.03
CA ASP A 174 -24.35 -14.09 -1.70
C ASP A 174 -23.24 -14.31 -0.64
N PRO A 175 -22.65 -13.24 -0.07
CA PRO A 175 -21.60 -13.36 0.94
C PRO A 175 -22.12 -13.89 2.28
N TYR A 176 -23.45 -13.97 2.46
CA TYR A 176 -24.13 -14.53 3.63
C TYR A 176 -24.67 -15.95 3.36
N ALA A 177 -24.47 -16.49 2.16
CA ALA A 177 -24.81 -17.88 1.87
C ALA A 177 -23.89 -18.80 2.70
N GLY A 178 -24.43 -19.27 3.82
CA GLY A 178 -23.89 -20.40 4.57
C GLY A 178 -24.09 -21.73 3.82
N PRO A 179 -23.71 -22.86 4.43
CA PRO A 179 -24.09 -24.16 3.90
C PRO A 179 -25.61 -24.19 3.66
N GLY A 180 -26.03 -24.78 2.54
CA GLY A 180 -27.44 -24.84 2.17
C GLY A 180 -28.29 -25.30 3.36
N ARG A 181 -29.41 -24.61 3.58
CA ARG A 181 -30.32 -24.93 4.68
C ARG A 181 -30.62 -26.44 4.64
N PRO A 182 -30.45 -27.18 5.75
CA PRO A 182 -30.81 -28.58 5.80
C PRO A 182 -32.24 -28.78 5.29
N ALA A 183 -32.48 -29.86 4.56
CA ALA A 183 -33.82 -30.18 4.07
C ALA A 183 -34.82 -30.12 5.23
N VAL A 184 -35.95 -29.45 5.01
CA VAL A 184 -37.02 -29.37 6.01
C VAL A 184 -37.51 -30.79 6.25
N ARG A 185 -37.33 -31.30 7.47
CA ARG A 185 -37.85 -32.61 7.85
C ARG A 185 -39.36 -32.54 7.89
N THR A 186 -39.99 -33.35 7.06
CA THR A 186 -41.44 -33.51 6.99
C THR A 186 -41.91 -34.53 8.04
N THR A 187 -43.21 -34.52 8.35
CA THR A 187 -43.83 -35.54 9.22
C THR A 187 -43.57 -36.96 8.70
N GLU A 188 -43.51 -37.15 7.38
CA GLU A 188 -43.21 -38.43 6.74
C GLU A 188 -41.78 -38.90 7.02
N ASP A 189 -40.81 -37.98 7.07
CA ASP A 189 -39.43 -38.30 7.44
C ASP A 189 -39.34 -38.79 8.89
N TRP A 190 -40.09 -38.16 9.81
CA TRP A 190 -40.16 -38.61 11.21
C TRP A 190 -40.82 -39.98 11.36
N LEU A 191 -41.89 -40.25 10.60
CA LEU A 191 -42.57 -41.55 10.62
C LEU A 191 -41.70 -42.65 10.01
N ARG A 192 -40.90 -42.34 8.98
CA ARG A 192 -39.97 -43.27 8.34
C ARG A 192 -38.83 -43.66 9.29
N ASP A 193 -38.29 -42.70 10.04
CA ASP A 193 -37.26 -42.94 11.05
C ASP A 193 -37.79 -43.66 12.30
N ALA A 194 -39.06 -43.45 12.65
CA ALA A 194 -39.73 -44.19 13.73
C ALA A 194 -40.03 -45.64 13.34
N GLY A 195 -40.29 -45.92 12.07
CA GLY A 195 -40.56 -47.27 11.56
C GLY A 195 -39.33 -48.19 11.50
N THR A 196 -38.13 -47.64 11.40
CA THR A 196 -36.86 -48.39 11.33
C THR A 196 -36.29 -48.80 12.69
N THR A 197 -36.88 -48.35 13.80
CA THR A 197 -36.37 -48.60 15.17
C THR A 197 -37.14 -49.65 15.96
N ARG A 198 -38.03 -50.44 15.33
CA ARG A 198 -38.68 -51.56 16.02
C ARG A 198 -37.71 -52.75 16.06
N PRO A 199 -37.13 -53.12 17.23
CA PRO A 199 -36.37 -54.36 17.30
C PRO A 199 -37.35 -55.51 17.07
N GLU A 200 -37.04 -56.36 16.10
CA GLU A 200 -37.68 -57.65 15.93
C GLU A 200 -37.37 -58.46 17.21
N GLY A 201 -38.43 -58.81 17.94
CA GLY A 201 -38.34 -59.68 19.11
C GLY A 201 -38.07 -61.12 18.71
#